data_AF-A0A9E3XE04-F1
#
_entry.id   AF-A0A9E3XE04-F1
#
_cell.length_a   1.000
_cell.length_b   1.000
_cell.length_c   1.000
_cell.angle_alpha   90.00
_cell.angle_beta   90.00
_cell.angle_gamma   90.00
#
_symmetry.space_group_name_H-M   'P 1'
#
loop_
_entity.id
_entity.type
_entity.pdbx_description
1 polymer ?
#
loop_
_entity_poly.entity_id
_entity_poly.type
_entity_poly.pdbx_seq_one_letter_code
_entity_poly.pdbx_strand_id
1 'polypeptide(L)'
;ELRESEMRGALDDALTRRAVSREEIRAMLAAIFPEAPPAPAQPAPPAERAGPPYNPRKTEEILFNALIELAKEAAKFRRQFMEIATVISDQPLHLSTPEELQAYLYDADITPEEADRRLNYIHQQIEEHLLHERAMLKGYRALVDQGAAHLLNYLNPGNLEKHLGRQRLVLGPLKFPLRWIPFYVKVRAFKSYKQLIRNLADEGNIGFDRKIFRPSFIKTYMETVSSQEPEVSDSRLFG
;
A
#
# COMPACT_ATOMS: atom_id res chain seq x y z
N GLU A 1 1.00 45.88 -19.06
CA GLU A 1 1.38 45.15 -20.29
C GLU A 1 1.59 46.07 -21.50
N LEU A 2 0.60 46.81 -22.02
CA LEU A 2 0.83 47.74 -23.16
C LEU A 2 1.90 48.82 -22.89
N ARG A 3 1.99 49.36 -21.66
CA ARG A 3 3.01 50.35 -21.27
C ARG A 3 4.43 49.80 -21.18
N GLU A 4 4.58 48.51 -20.88
CA GLU A 4 5.91 47.87 -20.82
C GLU A 4 6.42 47.51 -22.21
N SER A 5 5.54 47.12 -23.14
CA SER A 5 5.98 46.86 -24.51
C SER A 5 6.32 48.15 -25.26
N GLU A 6 5.62 49.26 -24.99
CA GLU A 6 5.98 50.58 -25.53
C GLU A 6 7.30 51.12 -24.97
N MET A 7 7.56 50.94 -23.66
CA MET A 7 8.84 51.35 -23.07
C MET A 7 10.01 50.49 -23.58
N ARG A 8 9.82 49.18 -23.78
CA ARG A 8 10.88 48.32 -24.35
C ARG A 8 11.18 48.66 -25.80
N GLY A 9 10.15 48.95 -26.61
CA GLY A 9 10.34 49.37 -28.00
C GLY A 9 11.10 50.70 -28.12
N ALA A 10 10.80 51.68 -27.26
CA ALA A 10 11.50 52.96 -27.24
C ALA A 10 12.96 52.86 -26.76
N LEU A 11 13.25 51.93 -25.84
CA LEU A 11 14.60 51.70 -25.34
C LEU A 11 15.49 51.01 -26.39
N ASP A 12 14.95 50.04 -27.12
CA ASP A 12 15.68 49.32 -28.18
C ASP A 12 15.95 50.22 -29.40
N ASP A 13 15.01 51.10 -29.77
CA ASP A 13 15.20 52.05 -30.89
C ASP A 13 16.17 53.19 -30.51
N ALA A 14 16.26 53.55 -29.22
CA ALA A 14 17.27 54.47 -28.70
C ALA A 14 18.68 53.84 -28.61
N LEU A 15 18.76 52.54 -28.29
CA LEU A 15 20.02 51.79 -28.20
C LEU A 15 20.62 51.43 -29.57
N THR A 16 19.79 51.32 -30.61
CA THR A 16 20.27 50.99 -31.97
C THR A 16 20.73 52.21 -32.77
N ARG A 17 20.28 53.43 -32.47
CA ARG A 17 20.61 54.63 -33.25
C ARG A 17 21.75 55.48 -32.70
N ARG A 18 22.21 55.22 -31.48
CA ARG A 18 23.32 55.94 -30.86
C ARG A 18 24.25 54.90 -30.25
N ALA A 19 25.52 54.91 -30.64
CA ALA A 19 26.54 54.10 -29.99
C ALA A 19 26.77 54.65 -28.57
N VAL A 20 25.83 54.37 -27.67
CA VAL A 20 25.91 54.75 -26.26
C VAL A 20 26.99 53.87 -25.66
N SER A 21 28.01 54.51 -25.12
CA SER A 21 29.14 53.79 -24.53
C SER A 21 28.68 53.06 -23.27
N ARG A 22 29.33 51.94 -22.93
CA ARG A 22 29.02 51.18 -21.69
C ARG A 22 29.10 52.06 -20.43
N GLU A 23 29.90 53.11 -20.46
CA GLU A 23 30.03 54.06 -19.35
C GLU A 23 28.80 54.95 -19.19
N GLU A 24 28.19 55.40 -20.30
CA GLU A 24 26.96 56.18 -20.26
C GLU A 24 25.77 55.33 -19.78
N ILE A 25 25.68 54.07 -20.20
CA ILE A 25 24.67 53.13 -19.68
C ILE A 25 24.86 52.94 -18.17
N ARG A 26 26.12 52.83 -17.71
CA ARG A 26 26.43 52.68 -16.28
C ARG A 26 26.09 53.93 -15.47
N ALA A 27 26.34 55.12 -16.03
CA ALA A 27 25.99 56.39 -15.41
C ALA A 27 24.47 56.59 -15.32
N MET A 28 23.74 56.23 -16.39
CA MET A 28 22.27 56.27 -16.38
C MET A 28 21.67 55.29 -15.36
N LEU A 29 22.22 54.09 -15.26
CA LEU A 29 21.76 53.10 -14.27
C LEU A 29 22.06 53.55 -12.83
N ALA A 30 23.23 54.16 -12.57
CA ALA A 30 23.57 54.69 -11.24
C ALA A 30 22.69 55.87 -10.81
N ALA A 31 22.18 56.67 -11.75
CA ALA A 31 21.26 57.76 -11.46
C ALA A 31 19.83 57.27 -11.15
N ILE A 32 19.43 56.12 -11.71
CA ILE A 32 18.09 55.52 -11.49
C ILE A 32 18.09 54.64 -10.23
N PHE A 33 19.21 53.99 -9.92
CA PHE A 33 19.40 53.13 -8.76
C PHE A 33 20.51 53.72 -7.88
N PRO A 34 20.21 54.72 -7.02
CA PRO A 34 21.18 55.21 -6.06
C PRO A 34 21.66 54.03 -5.21
N GLU A 35 22.99 53.92 -5.04
CA GLU A 35 23.62 52.85 -4.27
C GLU A 35 22.90 52.69 -2.93
N ALA A 36 22.29 51.52 -2.74
CA ALA A 36 21.59 51.21 -1.51
C ALA A 36 22.57 51.36 -0.34
N PRO A 37 22.15 51.99 0.78
CA PRO A 37 23.02 52.12 1.95
C PRO A 37 23.53 50.72 2.35
N PRO A 38 24.78 50.61 2.83
CA PRO A 38 25.37 49.34 3.18
C PRO A 38 24.42 48.60 4.13
N ALA A 39 24.03 47.39 3.72
CA ALA A 39 23.11 46.57 4.50
C ALA A 39 23.65 46.42 5.93
N PRO A 40 22.80 46.55 6.96
CA PRO A 40 23.24 46.35 8.34
C PRO A 40 23.88 44.96 8.45
N ALA A 41 25.03 44.90 9.14
CA ALA A 41 25.80 43.68 9.31
C ALA A 41 24.86 42.53 9.73
N GLN A 42 24.75 41.50 8.88
CA GLN A 42 23.94 40.33 9.20
C GLN A 42 24.47 39.74 10.51
N PRO A 43 23.60 39.50 11.52
CA PRO A 43 24.03 38.84 12.74
C PRO A 43 24.67 37.49 12.38
N ALA A 44 25.79 37.18 13.03
CA ALA A 44 26.49 35.93 12.81
C ALA A 44 25.51 34.75 12.88
N PRO A 45 25.61 33.75 11.97
CA PRO A 45 24.72 32.60 11.98
C PRO A 45 24.75 31.99 13.38
N PRO A 46 23.58 31.65 13.96
CA PRO A 46 23.51 31.05 15.28
C PRO A 46 24.42 29.82 15.29
N ALA A 47 25.33 29.76 16.27
CA ALA A 47 26.26 28.66 16.45
C ALA A 47 25.50 27.34 16.24
N GLU A 48 25.96 26.56 15.27
CA GLU A 48 25.40 25.28 14.88
C GLU A 48 25.26 24.45 16.16
N ARG A 49 24.01 24.29 16.64
CA ARG A 49 23.75 23.54 17.85
C ARG A 49 24.21 22.12 17.56
N ALA A 50 25.31 21.70 18.19
CA ALA A 50 25.74 20.32 18.15
C ALA A 50 24.53 19.46 18.54
N GLY A 51 24.01 18.70 17.57
CA GLY A 51 22.93 17.78 17.80
C GLY A 51 23.32 16.77 18.90
N PRO A 52 22.36 16.06 19.49
CA PRO A 52 22.68 14.98 20.40
C PRO A 52 23.68 14.01 19.73
N PRO A 53 24.65 13.47 20.46
CA PRO A 53 25.64 12.57 19.89
C PRO A 53 24.96 11.37 19.22
N TYR A 54 25.28 11.12 17.96
CA TYR A 54 24.80 9.96 17.21
C TYR A 54 25.29 8.68 17.87
N ASN A 55 24.36 7.77 18.18
CA ASN A 55 24.66 6.45 18.72
C ASN A 55 24.25 5.38 17.68
N PRO A 56 25.20 4.82 16.90
CA PRO A 56 24.90 3.85 15.85
C PRO A 56 24.23 2.59 16.42
N ARG A 57 24.71 2.09 17.56
CA ARG A 57 24.17 0.89 18.21
C ARG A 57 22.70 1.04 18.60
N LYS A 58 22.33 2.21 19.14
CA LYS A 58 20.92 2.50 19.48
C LYS A 58 20.04 2.62 18.23
N THR A 59 20.60 3.12 17.13
CA THR A 59 19.88 3.22 15.85
C THR A 59 19.63 1.83 15.26
N GLU A 60 20.64 0.97 15.27
CA GLU A 60 20.54 -0.43 14.82
C GLU A 60 19.51 -1.21 15.66
N GLU A 61 19.55 -1.06 16.98
CA GLU A 61 18.58 -1.70 17.89
C GLU A 61 17.14 -1.32 17.54
N ILE A 62 16.87 -0.04 17.23
CA ILE A 62 15.55 0.43 16.81
C ILE A 62 15.14 -0.20 15.48
N LEU A 63 16.07 -0.30 14.52
CA LEU A 63 15.80 -0.88 13.20
C LEU A 63 15.50 -2.38 13.30
N PHE A 64 16.30 -3.13 14.07
CA PHE A 64 16.08 -4.56 14.28
C PHE A 64 14.76 -4.82 15.01
N ASN A 65 14.45 -4.05 16.05
CA ASN A 65 13.16 -4.11 16.71
C ASN A 65 12.01 -3.88 15.73
N ALA A 66 12.08 -2.84 14.91
CA ALA A 66 11.04 -2.54 13.93
C ALA A 66 10.85 -3.69 12.93
N LEU A 67 11.94 -4.23 12.40
CA LEU A 67 11.91 -5.32 11.43
C LEU A 67 11.26 -6.59 12.03
N ILE A 68 11.64 -6.94 13.25
CA ILE A 68 11.11 -8.12 13.96
C ILE A 68 9.62 -7.95 14.26
N GLU A 69 9.19 -6.79 14.76
CA GLU A 69 7.79 -6.53 15.05
C GLU A 69 6.92 -6.53 13.78
N LEU A 70 7.43 -5.99 12.68
CA LEU A 70 6.80 -6.07 11.37
C LEU A 70 6.63 -7.53 10.89
N ALA A 71 7.67 -8.35 11.05
CA ALA A 71 7.61 -9.77 10.72
C ALA A 71 6.58 -10.53 11.59
N LYS A 72 6.51 -10.22 12.90
CA LYS A 72 5.53 -10.80 13.83
C LYS A 72 4.09 -10.46 13.45
N GLU A 73 3.81 -9.19 13.14
CA GLU A 73 2.47 -8.78 12.77
C GLU A 73 2.07 -9.37 11.40
N ALA A 74 3.00 -9.47 10.44
CA ALA A 74 2.74 -10.16 9.18
C ALA A 74 2.41 -11.66 9.40
N ALA A 75 3.19 -12.36 10.24
CA ALA A 75 2.94 -13.76 10.58
C ALA A 75 1.60 -13.95 11.29
N LYS A 76 1.29 -13.08 12.26
CA LYS A 76 0.03 -13.07 13.01
C LYS A 76 -1.15 -12.81 12.08
N PHE A 77 -1.03 -11.87 11.14
CA PHE A 77 -2.05 -11.60 10.13
C PHE A 77 -2.30 -12.83 9.26
N ARG A 78 -1.27 -13.45 8.69
CA ARG A 78 -1.41 -14.66 7.85
C ARG A 78 -2.14 -15.77 8.61
N ARG A 79 -1.80 -15.99 9.89
CA ARG A 79 -2.44 -16.99 10.73
C ARG A 79 -3.90 -16.67 11.08
N GLN A 80 -4.19 -15.44 11.50
CA GLN A 80 -5.52 -15.06 12.03
C GLN A 80 -6.51 -14.64 10.95
N PHE A 81 -6.03 -13.97 9.91
CA PHE A 81 -6.87 -13.45 8.84
C PHE A 81 -7.05 -14.47 7.72
N MET A 82 -5.96 -15.12 7.29
CA MET A 82 -5.98 -16.04 6.15
C MET A 82 -6.07 -17.52 6.55
N GLU A 83 -5.95 -17.85 7.84
CA GLU A 83 -5.97 -19.23 8.34
C GLU A 83 -4.88 -20.12 7.71
N ILE A 84 -3.78 -19.50 7.30
CA ILE A 84 -2.63 -20.20 6.70
C ILE A 84 -1.60 -20.46 7.80
N ALA A 85 -1.14 -21.70 7.88
CA ALA A 85 0.00 -22.06 8.72
C ALA A 85 1.23 -21.30 8.21
N THR A 86 1.94 -20.64 9.11
CA THR A 86 3.16 -19.90 8.80
C THR A 86 4.14 -20.77 8.03
N VAL A 87 4.77 -20.20 7.01
CA VAL A 87 5.79 -20.86 6.18
C VAL A 87 6.92 -21.31 7.10
N ILE A 88 7.34 -22.57 6.93
CA ILE A 88 8.46 -23.17 7.65
C ILE A 88 9.74 -22.67 6.96
N SER A 89 10.39 -21.67 7.54
CA SER A 89 11.78 -21.33 7.24
C SER A 89 12.68 -21.89 8.33
N ASP A 90 13.94 -22.17 8.03
CA ASP A 90 14.89 -22.71 9.02
C ASP A 90 15.15 -21.75 10.19
N GLN A 91 14.99 -20.43 9.97
CA GLN A 91 15.15 -19.39 11.01
C GLN A 91 14.15 -18.24 10.86
N PRO A 92 12.87 -18.42 11.20
CA PRO A 92 11.86 -17.40 10.94
C PRO A 92 12.12 -16.12 11.74
N LEU A 93 12.29 -14.99 11.03
CA LEU A 93 12.61 -13.70 11.64
C LEU A 93 11.60 -13.25 12.72
N HIS A 94 10.33 -13.65 12.57
CA HIS A 94 9.27 -13.33 13.53
C HIS A 94 9.41 -14.04 14.90
N LEU A 95 10.33 -15.01 15.03
CA LEU A 95 10.64 -15.67 16.30
C LEU A 95 11.92 -15.14 16.95
N SER A 96 12.71 -14.33 16.24
CA SER A 96 14.00 -13.83 16.73
C SER A 96 13.84 -12.64 17.69
N THR A 97 14.84 -12.43 18.54
CA THR A 97 15.03 -11.17 19.28
C THR A 97 16.02 -10.24 18.56
N PRO A 98 16.02 -8.93 18.85
CA PRO A 98 17.02 -8.00 18.31
C PRO A 98 18.45 -8.40 18.67
N GLU A 99 18.67 -8.92 19.87
CA GLU A 99 19.98 -9.38 20.34
C GLU A 99 20.43 -10.63 19.58
N GLU A 100 19.52 -11.57 19.32
CA GLU A 100 19.80 -12.75 18.52
C GLU A 100 20.13 -12.37 17.07
N LEU A 101 19.38 -11.43 16.49
CA LEU A 101 19.63 -10.94 15.14
C LEU A 101 20.97 -10.20 15.06
N GLN A 102 21.29 -9.39 16.07
CA GLN A 102 22.57 -8.69 16.18
C GLN A 102 23.73 -9.69 16.31
N ALA A 103 23.61 -10.68 17.18
CA ALA A 103 24.60 -11.74 17.35
C ALA A 103 24.78 -12.55 16.06
N TYR A 104 23.68 -12.83 15.35
CA TYR A 104 23.70 -13.52 14.06
C TYR A 104 24.40 -12.69 12.97
N LEU A 105 24.20 -11.37 12.90
CA LEU A 105 24.81 -10.56 11.85
C LEU A 105 26.27 -10.17 12.13
N TYR A 106 26.65 -10.04 13.39
CA TYR A 106 27.99 -9.56 13.79
C TYR A 106 28.87 -10.64 14.43
N ASP A 107 28.58 -11.90 14.17
CA ASP A 107 29.43 -13.02 14.59
C ASP A 107 30.82 -12.88 13.95
N ALA A 108 31.87 -12.73 14.77
CA ALA A 108 33.23 -12.49 14.31
C ALA A 108 33.90 -13.74 13.74
N ASP A 109 33.35 -14.92 14.00
CA ASP A 109 33.94 -16.20 13.63
C ASP A 109 33.42 -16.75 12.28
N ILE A 110 32.61 -15.99 11.55
CA ILE A 110 32.02 -16.41 10.28
C ILE A 110 32.91 -16.09 9.08
N THR A 111 32.79 -16.92 8.03
CA THR A 111 33.48 -16.65 6.77
C THR A 111 32.77 -15.53 5.99
N PRO A 112 33.47 -14.84 5.07
CA PRO A 112 32.84 -13.83 4.21
C PRO A 112 31.65 -14.37 3.42
N GLU A 113 31.70 -15.63 2.94
CA GLU A 113 30.57 -16.23 2.21
C GLU A 113 29.34 -16.43 3.11
N GLU A 114 29.55 -16.77 4.37
CA GLU A 114 28.47 -16.88 5.34
C GLU A 114 27.89 -15.50 5.68
N ALA A 115 28.74 -14.48 5.87
CA ALA A 115 28.27 -13.10 6.07
C ALA A 115 27.37 -12.62 4.91
N ASP A 116 27.77 -12.88 3.66
CA ASP A 116 26.98 -12.57 2.47
C ASP A 116 25.64 -13.34 2.45
N ARG A 117 25.64 -14.63 2.84
CA ARG A 117 24.41 -15.42 2.98
C ARG A 117 23.46 -14.83 4.00
N ARG A 118 23.96 -14.43 5.18
CA ARG A 118 23.16 -13.83 6.25
C ARG A 118 22.56 -12.48 5.81
N LEU A 119 23.34 -11.64 5.13
CA LEU A 119 22.83 -10.37 4.58
C LEU A 119 21.78 -10.60 3.50
N ASN A 120 22.01 -11.54 2.59
CA ASN A 120 21.04 -11.92 1.57
C ASN A 120 19.75 -12.46 2.19
N TYR A 121 19.84 -13.22 3.29
CA TYR A 121 18.68 -13.67 4.04
C TYR A 121 17.86 -12.49 4.59
N ILE A 122 18.50 -11.50 5.24
CA ILE A 122 17.79 -10.30 5.72
C ILE A 122 17.18 -9.50 4.58
N HIS A 123 17.89 -9.36 3.47
CA HIS A 123 17.37 -8.71 2.27
C HIS A 123 16.12 -9.41 1.75
N GLN A 124 16.13 -10.75 1.66
CA GLN A 124 14.96 -11.54 1.27
C GLN A 124 13.78 -11.36 2.23
N GLN A 125 14.04 -11.32 3.54
CA GLN A 125 12.99 -11.06 4.54
C GLN A 125 12.36 -9.67 4.38
N ILE A 126 13.16 -8.64 4.08
CA ILE A 126 12.66 -7.29 3.78
C ILE A 126 11.81 -7.29 2.52
N GLU A 127 12.28 -7.92 1.44
CA GLU A 127 11.53 -8.03 0.19
C GLU A 127 10.21 -8.81 0.37
N GLU A 128 10.21 -9.90 1.15
CA GLU A 128 9.00 -10.63 1.49
C GLU A 128 8.01 -9.75 2.27
N HIS A 129 8.51 -8.92 3.18
CA HIS A 129 7.67 -7.98 3.92
C HIS A 129 7.10 -6.88 3.03
N LEU A 130 7.90 -6.32 2.11
CA LEU A 130 7.40 -5.37 1.11
C LEU A 130 6.34 -6.00 0.20
N LEU A 131 6.52 -7.25 -0.20
CA LEU A 131 5.53 -8.01 -0.94
C LEU A 131 4.26 -8.24 -0.12
N HIS A 132 4.37 -8.56 1.16
CA HIS A 132 3.24 -8.65 2.09
C HIS A 132 2.43 -7.36 2.11
N GLU A 133 3.06 -6.19 2.29
CA GLU A 133 2.38 -4.89 2.32
C GLU A 133 1.71 -4.55 0.98
N ARG A 134 2.37 -4.84 -0.15
CA ARG A 134 1.76 -4.67 -1.48
C ARG A 134 0.54 -5.59 -1.66
N ALA A 135 0.63 -6.83 -1.21
CA ALA A 135 -0.45 -7.81 -1.27
C ALA A 135 -1.61 -7.41 -0.35
N MET A 136 -1.33 -6.86 0.84
CA MET A 136 -2.31 -6.28 1.76
C MET A 136 -3.11 -5.16 1.08
N LEU A 137 -2.42 -4.20 0.46
CA LEU A 137 -3.05 -3.07 -0.23
C LEU A 137 -3.90 -3.53 -1.43
N LYS A 138 -3.40 -4.45 -2.25
CA LYS A 138 -4.15 -5.00 -3.37
C LYS A 138 -5.36 -5.82 -2.91
N GLY A 139 -5.17 -6.66 -1.89
CA GLY A 139 -6.23 -7.43 -1.25
C GLY A 139 -7.34 -6.53 -0.71
N TYR A 140 -6.99 -5.42 -0.05
CA TYR A 140 -7.95 -4.44 0.45
C TYR A 140 -8.75 -3.79 -0.69
N ARG A 141 -8.09 -3.37 -1.77
CA ARG A 141 -8.80 -2.82 -2.95
C ARG A 141 -9.76 -3.84 -3.55
N ALA A 142 -9.32 -5.09 -3.70
CA ALA A 142 -10.18 -6.16 -4.20
C ALA A 142 -11.36 -6.46 -3.26
N LEU A 143 -11.15 -6.39 -1.95
CA LEU A 143 -12.22 -6.51 -0.95
C LEU A 143 -13.27 -5.41 -1.13
N VAL A 144 -12.85 -4.17 -1.33
CA VAL A 144 -13.77 -3.05 -1.59
C VAL A 144 -14.53 -3.26 -2.89
N ASP A 145 -13.82 -3.50 -4.00
CA ASP A 145 -14.44 -3.56 -5.32
C ASP A 145 -15.29 -4.82 -5.51
N GLN A 146 -14.68 -5.99 -5.30
CA GLN A 146 -15.31 -7.28 -5.54
C GLN A 146 -16.23 -7.67 -4.38
N GLY A 147 -15.83 -7.38 -3.13
CA GLY A 147 -16.65 -7.67 -1.96
C GLY A 147 -17.92 -6.83 -1.93
N ALA A 148 -17.86 -5.54 -2.28
CA ALA A 148 -19.08 -4.73 -2.41
C ALA A 148 -19.97 -5.23 -3.56
N ALA A 149 -19.40 -5.56 -4.71
CA ALA A 149 -20.17 -6.14 -5.82
C ALA A 149 -20.80 -7.49 -5.43
N HIS A 150 -20.07 -8.33 -4.69
CA HIS A 150 -20.57 -9.61 -4.19
C HIS A 150 -21.71 -9.39 -3.19
N LEU A 151 -21.56 -8.48 -2.24
CA LEU A 151 -22.58 -8.11 -1.27
C LEU A 151 -23.87 -7.62 -1.95
N LEU A 152 -23.75 -6.69 -2.89
CA LEU A 152 -24.89 -6.15 -3.63
C LEU A 152 -25.61 -7.25 -4.42
N ASN A 153 -24.86 -8.18 -5.03
CA ASN A 153 -25.44 -9.33 -5.71
C ASN A 153 -26.10 -10.32 -4.76
N TYR A 154 -25.51 -10.53 -3.58
CA TYR A 154 -26.00 -11.44 -2.54
C TYR A 154 -27.30 -10.92 -1.92
N LEU A 155 -27.42 -9.61 -1.72
CA LEU A 155 -28.61 -8.94 -1.19
C LEU A 155 -29.65 -8.58 -2.27
N ASN A 156 -29.41 -8.87 -3.55
CA ASN A 156 -30.35 -8.52 -4.60
C ASN A 156 -31.57 -9.46 -4.57
N PRO A 157 -32.79 -8.96 -4.24
CA PRO A 157 -33.99 -9.80 -4.20
C PRO A 157 -34.33 -10.40 -5.57
N GLY A 158 -33.98 -9.73 -6.66
CA GLY A 158 -34.15 -10.25 -8.02
C GLY A 158 -33.31 -11.50 -8.30
N ASN A 159 -32.14 -11.64 -7.66
CA ASN A 159 -31.33 -12.86 -7.78
C ASN A 159 -31.98 -14.03 -7.02
N LEU A 160 -32.54 -13.77 -5.84
CA LEU A 160 -33.33 -14.75 -5.08
C LEU A 160 -34.59 -15.19 -5.84
N GLU A 161 -35.32 -14.25 -6.44
CA GLU A 161 -36.49 -14.55 -7.28
C GLU A 161 -36.12 -15.41 -8.49
N LYS A 162 -35.02 -15.07 -9.19
CA LYS A 162 -34.52 -15.88 -10.32
C LYS A 162 -34.11 -17.28 -9.88
N HIS A 163 -33.45 -17.42 -8.73
CA HIS A 163 -33.04 -18.71 -8.20
C HIS A 163 -34.26 -19.57 -7.81
N LEU A 164 -35.21 -19.01 -7.07
CA LEU A 164 -36.44 -19.69 -6.67
C LEU A 164 -37.35 -20.02 -7.85
N GLY A 165 -37.43 -19.16 -8.86
CA GLY A 165 -38.21 -19.39 -10.07
C GLY A 165 -37.69 -20.55 -10.92
N ARG A 166 -36.41 -20.92 -10.78
CA ARG A 166 -35.81 -22.11 -11.43
C ARG A 166 -36.14 -23.42 -10.69
N GLN A 167 -36.59 -23.34 -9.44
CA GLN A 167 -36.98 -24.52 -8.68
C GLN A 167 -38.30 -25.10 -9.25
N ARG A 168 -38.52 -26.40 -9.05
CA ARG A 168 -39.75 -27.09 -9.45
C ARG A 168 -40.60 -27.35 -8.21
N LEU A 169 -41.89 -27.06 -8.32
CA LEU A 169 -42.88 -27.35 -7.30
C LEU A 169 -43.33 -28.78 -7.55
N VAL A 170 -43.15 -29.65 -6.56
CA VAL A 170 -43.57 -31.05 -6.62
C VAL A 170 -44.91 -31.15 -5.88
N LEU A 171 -45.97 -31.45 -6.63
CA LEU A 171 -47.31 -31.74 -6.10
C LEU A 171 -47.66 -33.17 -6.50
N GLY A 172 -47.29 -34.14 -5.65
CA GLY A 172 -47.43 -35.56 -5.96
C GLY A 172 -46.63 -35.94 -7.22
N PRO A 173 -47.24 -36.59 -8.24
CA PRO A 173 -46.54 -36.98 -9.46
C PRO A 173 -46.28 -35.79 -10.42
N LEU A 174 -46.94 -34.64 -10.24
CA LEU A 174 -46.80 -33.50 -11.13
C LEU A 174 -45.68 -32.55 -10.68
N LYS A 175 -44.82 -32.15 -11.62
CA LYS A 175 -43.71 -31.21 -11.42
C LYS A 175 -43.96 -29.97 -12.27
N PHE A 176 -44.26 -28.85 -11.63
CA PHE A 176 -44.46 -27.56 -12.32
C PHE A 176 -43.30 -26.60 -12.04
N PRO A 177 -42.82 -25.84 -13.03
CA PRO A 177 -41.83 -24.80 -12.79
C PRO A 177 -42.43 -23.68 -11.92
N LEU A 178 -41.74 -23.29 -10.83
CA LEU A 178 -42.24 -22.23 -9.94
C LEU A 178 -42.44 -20.89 -10.66
N ARG A 179 -41.73 -20.66 -11.76
CA ARG A 179 -41.85 -19.45 -12.60
C ARG A 179 -43.30 -19.16 -13.06
N TRP A 180 -44.17 -20.17 -13.11
CA TRP A 180 -45.57 -19.99 -13.51
C TRP A 180 -46.45 -19.39 -12.40
N ILE A 181 -45.97 -19.34 -11.16
CA ILE A 181 -46.69 -18.77 -10.01
C ILE A 181 -45.87 -17.60 -9.44
N PRO A 182 -45.83 -16.45 -10.14
CA PRO A 182 -44.91 -15.35 -9.80
C PRO A 182 -45.16 -14.78 -8.41
N PHE A 183 -46.42 -14.76 -7.94
CA PHE A 183 -46.76 -14.28 -6.60
C PHE A 183 -46.12 -15.15 -5.50
N TYR A 184 -46.18 -16.48 -5.64
CA TYR A 184 -45.58 -17.39 -4.67
C TYR A 184 -44.05 -17.26 -4.64
N VAL A 185 -43.42 -17.13 -5.81
CA VAL A 185 -41.97 -16.88 -5.93
C VAL A 185 -41.58 -15.58 -5.22
N LYS A 186 -42.32 -14.48 -5.43
CA LYS A 186 -42.06 -13.19 -4.78
C LYS A 186 -42.19 -13.25 -3.26
N VAL A 187 -43.28 -13.84 -2.75
CA VAL A 187 -43.49 -13.95 -1.29
C VAL A 187 -42.40 -14.82 -0.65
N ARG A 188 -42.05 -15.94 -1.28
CA ARG A 188 -40.99 -16.82 -0.80
C ARG A 188 -39.62 -16.14 -0.88
N ALA A 189 -39.31 -15.44 -1.96
CA ALA A 189 -38.08 -14.67 -2.12
C ALA A 189 -37.96 -13.60 -1.04
N PHE A 190 -39.03 -12.85 -0.77
CA PHE A 190 -39.06 -11.84 0.28
C PHE A 190 -38.87 -12.45 1.69
N LYS A 191 -39.49 -13.61 1.96
CA LYS A 191 -39.28 -14.32 3.23
C LYS A 191 -37.83 -14.81 3.36
N SER A 192 -37.26 -15.38 2.30
CA SER A 192 -35.85 -15.80 2.26
C SER A 192 -34.91 -14.62 2.42
N TYR A 193 -35.20 -13.47 1.80
CA TYR A 193 -34.44 -12.24 1.95
C TYR A 193 -34.44 -11.72 3.39
N LYS A 194 -35.61 -11.68 4.04
CA LYS A 194 -35.72 -11.32 5.46
C LYS A 194 -34.92 -12.26 6.35
N GLN A 195 -34.98 -13.57 6.08
CA GLN A 195 -34.21 -14.55 6.83
C GLN A 195 -32.72 -14.37 6.62
N LEU A 196 -32.30 -14.10 5.39
CA LEU A 196 -30.91 -13.84 5.03
C LEU A 196 -30.37 -12.61 5.77
N ILE A 197 -31.11 -11.50 5.81
CA ILE A 197 -30.73 -10.32 6.60
C ILE A 197 -30.62 -10.66 8.09
N ARG A 198 -31.58 -11.41 8.65
CA ARG A 198 -31.52 -11.82 10.05
C ARG A 198 -30.29 -12.68 10.34
N ASN A 199 -30.04 -13.70 9.51
CA ASN A 199 -28.87 -14.55 9.65
C ASN A 199 -27.57 -13.73 9.58
N LEU A 200 -27.49 -12.75 8.66
CA LEU A 200 -26.34 -11.86 8.57
C LEU A 200 -26.17 -10.98 9.81
N ALA A 201 -27.28 -10.52 10.40
CA ALA A 201 -27.26 -9.76 11.65
C ALA A 201 -26.83 -10.65 12.84
N ASP A 202 -27.33 -11.89 12.89
CA ASP A 202 -27.07 -12.86 13.97
C ASP A 202 -25.62 -13.41 13.91
N GLU A 203 -25.07 -13.62 12.71
CA GLU A 203 -23.68 -14.07 12.49
C GLU A 203 -22.64 -13.01 12.90
N GLY A 204 -23.07 -11.75 13.03
CA GLY A 204 -22.22 -10.63 13.37
C GLY A 204 -21.15 -10.31 12.32
N ASN A 205 -20.29 -9.34 12.64
CA ASN A 205 -19.31 -8.82 11.69
C ASN A 205 -18.30 -9.89 11.23
N ILE A 206 -17.94 -10.85 12.08
CA ILE A 206 -16.89 -11.84 11.78
C ILE A 206 -17.38 -12.89 10.77
N GLY A 207 -18.59 -13.43 10.93
CA GLY A 207 -19.14 -14.42 10.00
C GLY A 207 -19.42 -13.81 8.62
N PHE A 208 -19.95 -12.58 8.62
CA PHE A 208 -20.21 -11.81 7.42
C PHE A 208 -18.94 -11.48 6.64
N ASP A 209 -17.91 -10.96 7.32
CA ASP A 209 -16.61 -10.65 6.73
C ASP A 209 -15.98 -11.89 6.08
N ARG A 210 -15.95 -13.02 6.80
CA ARG A 210 -15.42 -14.29 6.30
C ARG A 210 -16.12 -14.80 5.05
N LYS A 211 -17.45 -14.63 4.94
CA LYS A 211 -18.23 -15.16 3.81
C LYS A 211 -18.19 -14.25 2.59
N ILE A 212 -18.20 -12.93 2.78
CA ILE A 212 -18.43 -11.97 1.70
C ILE A 212 -17.13 -11.27 1.26
N PHE A 213 -16.30 -10.86 2.21
CA PHE A 213 -15.19 -9.94 1.94
C PHE A 213 -13.83 -10.64 1.89
N ARG A 214 -13.56 -11.54 2.84
CA ARG A 214 -12.28 -12.27 2.91
C ARG A 214 -11.94 -13.08 1.65
N PRO A 215 -12.87 -13.76 0.96
CA PRO A 215 -12.51 -14.59 -0.19
C PRO A 215 -11.83 -13.79 -1.31
N SER A 216 -12.35 -12.62 -1.64
CA SER A 216 -11.75 -11.72 -2.65
C SER A 216 -10.40 -11.17 -2.20
N PHE A 217 -10.27 -10.81 -0.92
CA PHE A 217 -9.01 -10.38 -0.34
C PHE A 217 -7.95 -11.48 -0.45
N ILE A 218 -8.23 -12.67 0.08
CA ILE A 218 -7.28 -13.78 0.17
C ILE A 218 -6.85 -14.21 -1.22
N LYS A 219 -7.80 -14.34 -2.16
CA LYS A 219 -7.48 -14.66 -3.55
C LYS A 219 -6.46 -13.69 -4.15
N THR A 220 -6.74 -12.39 -4.06
CA THR A 220 -5.87 -11.34 -4.64
C THR A 220 -4.53 -11.26 -3.92
N TYR A 221 -4.52 -11.45 -2.60
CA TYR A 221 -3.31 -11.55 -1.81
C TYR A 221 -2.43 -12.69 -2.32
N MET A 222 -2.98 -13.90 -2.47
CA MET A 222 -2.24 -15.08 -2.93
C MET A 222 -1.73 -14.89 -4.34
N GLU A 223 -2.56 -14.40 -5.25
CA GLU A 223 -2.15 -14.08 -6.62
C GLU A 223 -0.97 -13.08 -6.63
N THR A 224 -0.98 -12.09 -5.74
CA THR A 224 0.11 -11.11 -5.64
C THR A 224 1.40 -11.75 -5.13
N VAL A 225 1.32 -12.57 -4.09
CA VAL A 225 2.49 -13.25 -3.50
C VAL A 225 3.08 -14.27 -4.48
N SER A 226 2.24 -15.06 -5.16
CA SER A 226 2.68 -16.09 -6.11
C SER A 226 3.17 -15.51 -7.44
N SER A 227 2.66 -14.35 -7.89
CA SER A 227 3.10 -13.74 -9.16
C SER A 227 4.46 -13.03 -9.08
N GLN A 228 5.01 -12.89 -7.87
CA GLN A 228 6.36 -12.35 -7.67
C GLN A 228 7.40 -13.45 -7.43
N GLU A 229 7.08 -14.73 -7.63
CA GLU A 229 8.14 -15.74 -7.74
C GLU A 229 9.14 -15.29 -8.82
N PRO A 230 10.39 -14.98 -8.46
CA PRO A 230 11.40 -14.72 -9.47
C PRO A 230 11.60 -16.02 -10.25
N GLU A 231 11.96 -15.91 -11.53
CA GLU A 231 12.46 -16.98 -12.41
C GLU A 231 13.74 -17.69 -11.89
N VAL A 232 13.97 -17.74 -10.58
CA VAL A 232 15.03 -18.50 -9.93
C VAL A 232 14.40 -19.73 -9.27
N SER A 233 13.73 -20.55 -10.09
CA SER A 233 13.47 -21.95 -9.76
C SER A 233 14.77 -22.71 -9.97
N ASP A 234 15.68 -22.59 -9.01
CA ASP A 234 16.79 -23.53 -8.89
C ASP A 234 16.19 -24.87 -8.48
N SER A 235 16.26 -25.82 -9.41
CA SER A 235 15.48 -27.06 -9.47
C SER A 235 15.96 -28.13 -8.48
N ARG A 236 16.30 -27.73 -7.24
CA ARG A 236 17.02 -28.59 -6.28
C ARG A 236 16.37 -28.73 -4.90
N LEU A 237 15.22 -28.11 -4.65
CA LEU A 237 14.55 -28.18 -3.34
C LEU A 237 13.29 -29.07 -3.28
N PHE A 238 13.03 -29.85 -4.33
CA PHE A 238 12.09 -30.98 -4.25
C PHE A 238 12.84 -32.28 -4.55
N GLY A 239 13.49 -32.81 -3.51
CA GLY A 239 14.07 -34.14 -3.43
C GLY A 239 13.84 -34.70 -2.03
#